data_AF-A0A139MWT6-F1
#
_entry.id   AF-A0A139MWT6-F1
#
_cell.length_a   1.000
_cell.length_b   1.000
_cell.length_c   1.000
_cell.angle_alpha   90.00
_cell.angle_beta   90.00
_cell.angle_gamma   90.00
#
_symmetry.space_group_name_H-M   'P 1'
#
loop_
_entity.id
_entity.type
_entity.pdbx_description
1 polymer ?
#
loop_
_entity_poly.entity_id
_entity_poly.type
_entity_poly.pdbx_seq_one_letter_code
_entity_poly.pdbx_strand_id
1 'polypeptide(L)' 'MKTLSFELLPGQSHLVSHYEGLPDMTIDRQGNSLNIEFDSSCYQSADIIKQTLSDFEIRDLKMMDTDIEDIIRRFYRKEL' A
#
# COMPACT_ATOMS: atom_id res chain seq x y z
N MET A 1 -8.94 0.30 -11.71
CA MET A 1 -8.34 1.13 -10.64
C MET A 1 -8.78 0.60 -9.30
N LYS A 2 -7.84 0.46 -8.37
CA LYS A 2 -8.06 0.13 -6.95
C LYS A 2 -7.37 1.17 -6.08
N THR A 3 -7.84 1.32 -4.86
CA THR A 3 -7.26 2.26 -3.88
C THR A 3 -6.99 1.54 -2.57
N LEU A 4 -5.79 1.78 -2.03
CA LEU A 4 -5.42 1.40 -0.68
C LEU A 4 -5.16 2.67 0.13
N SER A 5 -5.77 2.74 1.31
CA SER A 5 -5.65 3.89 2.21
C SER A 5 -4.96 3.46 3.49
N PHE A 6 -3.85 4.10 3.82
CA PHE A 6 -3.05 3.83 5.00
C PHE A 6 -3.10 5.02 5.95
N GLU A 7 -3.25 4.74 7.24
CA GLU A 7 -3.02 5.71 8.31
C GLU A 7 -1.62 5.46 8.87
N LEU A 8 -0.72 6.41 8.71
CA LEU A 8 0.67 6.35 9.15
C LEU A 8 0.80 6.81 10.60
N LEU A 9 1.82 6.34 11.32
CA LEU A 9 2.20 6.98 12.57
C LEU A 9 2.76 8.40 12.34
N PRO A 10 2.54 9.35 13.28
CA PRO A 10 3.09 10.70 13.17
C PRO A 10 4.62 10.73 13.09
N GLY A 11 5.20 11.80 12.53
CA GLY A 11 6.66 12.02 12.50
C GLY A 11 7.38 11.47 11.26
N GLN A 12 6.65 10.88 10.32
CA GLN A 12 7.20 10.23 9.13
C GLN A 12 7.18 11.11 7.87
N SER A 13 7.06 12.44 8.00
CA SER A 13 6.91 13.37 6.86
C SER A 13 8.12 13.42 5.93
N HIS A 14 9.28 12.96 6.40
CA HIS A 14 10.52 12.89 5.65
C HIS A 14 10.63 11.64 4.76
N LEU A 15 9.78 10.65 4.98
CA LEU A 15 9.75 9.40 4.19
C LEU A 15 8.91 9.60 2.92
N VAL A 16 9.31 8.93 1.84
CA VAL A 16 8.64 8.97 0.54
C VAL A 16 8.29 7.53 0.15
N SER A 17 7.15 7.33 -0.48
CA SER A 17 6.75 5.99 -0.93
C SER A 17 7.68 5.53 -2.05
N HIS A 18 8.01 4.23 -2.05
CA HIS A 18 8.74 3.62 -3.15
C HIS A 18 8.02 3.74 -4.51
N TYR A 19 6.70 3.97 -4.48
CA TYR A 19 5.86 4.06 -5.66
C TYR A 19 5.73 5.48 -6.23
N GLU A 20 6.38 6.46 -5.61
CA GLU A 20 6.34 7.85 -6.06
C GLU A 20 6.88 7.98 -7.50
N GLY A 21 6.07 8.54 -8.40
CA GLY A 21 6.46 8.79 -9.80
C GLY A 21 6.43 7.56 -10.71
N LEU A 22 5.96 6.41 -10.25
CA LEU A 22 5.73 5.24 -11.13
C LEU A 22 4.49 5.44 -12.02
N PRO A 23 4.49 4.88 -13.24
CA PRO A 23 3.34 4.95 -14.13
C PRO A 23 2.16 4.11 -13.58
N ASP A 24 0.95 4.47 -14.03
CA ASP A 24 -0.30 3.76 -13.72
C ASP A 24 -0.60 3.67 -12.21
N MET A 25 -0.07 4.63 -11.45
CA MET A 25 -0.26 4.77 -10.02
C MET A 25 -0.23 6.24 -9.59
N THR A 26 -1.03 6.58 -8.59
CA THR A 26 -1.07 7.90 -7.97
C THR A 26 -0.85 7.74 -6.47
N ILE A 27 0.10 8.51 -5.94
CA ILE A 27 0.38 8.59 -4.50
C ILE A 27 -0.14 9.94 -4.00
N ASP A 28 -1.07 9.92 -3.05
CA ASP A 28 -1.58 11.12 -2.40
C ASP A 28 -1.30 11.05 -0.90
N ARG A 29 -0.46 11.97 -0.42
CA ARG A 29 -0.09 12.06 0.99
C ARG A 29 -0.65 13.33 1.62
N GLN A 30 -1.53 13.17 2.61
CA GLN A 30 -2.13 14.26 3.37
C GLN A 30 -1.88 14.06 4.87
N GLY A 31 -0.82 14.68 5.38
CA GLY A 31 -0.38 14.52 6.77
C GLY A 31 0.02 13.07 7.06
N ASN A 32 -0.79 12.39 7.87
CA ASN A 32 -0.60 10.98 8.24
C ASN A 32 -1.42 10.03 7.36
N SER A 33 -2.25 10.53 6.45
CA SER A 33 -2.96 9.68 5.50
C SER A 33 -2.13 9.51 4.23
N LEU A 34 -2.02 8.28 3.76
CA LEU A 34 -1.39 7.92 2.49
C LEU A 34 -2.38 7.10 1.67
N ASN A 35 -2.78 7.62 0.52
CA ASN A 35 -3.63 6.93 -0.44
C ASN A 35 -2.80 6.53 -1.65
N ILE A 36 -2.93 5.27 -2.06
CA ILE A 36 -2.29 4.71 -3.24
C ILE A 36 -3.38 4.21 -4.16
N GLU A 37 -3.57 4.88 -5.30
CA GLU A 37 -4.47 4.44 -6.37
C GLU A 37 -3.65 3.85 -7.50
N PHE A 38 -4.03 2.66 -7.99
CA PHE A 38 -3.25 1.92 -8.98
C PHE A 38 -4.13 1.09 -9.92
N ASP A 39 -3.59 0.78 -11.10
CA ASP A 39 -4.17 -0.23 -11.98
C ASP A 39 -3.84 -1.66 -11.47
N SER A 40 -4.88 -2.40 -11.06
CA SER A 40 -4.74 -3.77 -10.55
C SER A 40 -4.37 -4.81 -11.61
N SER A 41 -4.36 -4.44 -12.89
CA SER A 41 -3.79 -5.27 -13.97
C SER A 41 -2.26 -5.17 -14.02
N CYS A 42 -1.69 -4.05 -13.57
CA CYS A 42 -0.25 -3.80 -13.51
C CYS A 42 0.35 -4.14 -12.15
N TYR A 43 -0.36 -3.80 -11.07
CA TYR A 43 0.14 -3.95 -9.70
C TYR A 43 -0.79 -4.80 -8.84
N GLN A 44 -0.18 -5.56 -7.93
CA GLN A 44 -0.92 -6.43 -7.02
C GLN A 44 -1.04 -5.75 -5.66
N SER A 45 -2.25 -5.73 -5.09
CA SER A 45 -2.50 -5.09 -3.78
C SER A 45 -1.54 -5.59 -2.70
N ALA A 46 -1.26 -6.89 -2.65
CA ALA A 46 -0.38 -7.48 -1.64
C ALA A 46 1.05 -6.94 -1.71
N ASP A 47 1.59 -6.74 -2.92
CA ASP A 47 2.95 -6.25 -3.11
C ASP A 47 3.05 -4.76 -2.73
N ILE A 48 2.00 -3.99 -3.07
CA ILE A 48 1.87 -2.60 -2.62
C ILE A 48 1.83 -2.53 -1.09
N ILE A 49 0.94 -3.30 -0.45
CA ILE A 49 0.83 -3.32 1.02
C ILE A 49 2.16 -3.71 1.67
N LYS A 50 2.84 -4.74 1.15
CA LYS A 50 4.11 -5.22 1.69
C LYS A 50 5.20 -4.15 1.60
N GLN A 51 5.32 -3.49 0.45
CA GLN A 51 6.30 -2.43 0.28
C GLN A 51 5.97 -1.22 1.14
N THR A 52 4.71 -0.79 1.20
CA THR A 52 4.29 0.36 2.03
C THR A 52 4.52 0.08 3.52
N LEU A 53 4.31 -1.16 4.00
CA LEU A 53 4.66 -1.57 5.37
C LEU A 53 6.17 -1.61 5.64
N SER A 54 6.99 -1.71 4.59
CA SER A 54 8.45 -1.59 4.71
C SER A 54 8.92 -0.13 4.66
N ASP A 55 8.22 0.72 3.93
CA ASP A 55 8.54 2.13 3.78
C ASP A 55 8.09 2.97 5.00
N PHE A 56 7.01 2.56 5.67
CA PHE A 56 6.37 3.34 6.74
C PHE A 56 5.93 2.48 7.93
N GLU A 57 5.92 3.09 9.12
CA GLU A 57 5.17 2.59 10.26
C GLU A 57 3.68 2.93 10.10
N ILE A 58 2.84 1.90 10.05
CA ILE A 58 1.41 2.04 9.74
C ILE A 58 0.56 1.72 10.98
N ARG A 59 -0.43 2.58 11.23
CA ARG A 59 -1.43 2.41 12.29
C ARG A 59 -2.64 1.63 11.81
N ASP A 60 -3.14 1.93 10.61
CA ASP A 60 -4.33 1.31 10.04
C ASP A 60 -4.23 1.18 8.52
N LEU A 61 -4.92 0.20 7.95
CA LEU A 61 -5.03 -0.03 6.52
C LEU A 61 -6.49 -0.28 6.16
N LYS A 62 -7.03 0.57 5.31
CA LYS A 62 -8.37 0.44 4.73
C LYS A 62 -8.26 0.02 3.28
N MET A 63 -9.02 -1.02 2.93
CA MET A 63 -9.07 -1.58 1.59
C MET A 63 -10.54 -1.75 1.20
N MET A 64 -10.91 -1.27 0.01
CA MET A 64 -12.20 -1.59 -0.60
C MET A 64 -12.00 -2.66 -1.68
N ASP A 65 -12.97 -3.55 -1.83
CA ASP A 65 -13.05 -4.52 -2.94
C ASP A 65 -11.75 -5.32 -3.17
N THR A 66 -11.09 -5.68 -2.06
CA THR A 66 -9.83 -6.42 -2.07
C THR A 66 -9.98 -7.67 -1.23
N ASP A 67 -9.62 -8.82 -1.81
CA ASP A 67 -9.69 -10.12 -1.13
C ASP A 67 -8.55 -10.23 -0.11
N ILE A 68 -8.91 -10.13 1.16
CA ILE A 68 -7.95 -10.23 2.27
C ILE A 68 -7.29 -11.62 2.31
N GLU A 69 -7.95 -12.67 1.84
CA GLU A 69 -7.37 -14.02 1.84
C GLU A 69 -6.17 -14.11 0.91
N ASP A 70 -6.24 -13.51 -0.28
CA ASP A 70 -5.13 -13.48 -1.23
C ASP A 70 -3.95 -12.64 -0.73
N ILE A 71 -4.23 -11.57 0.02
CA ILE A 71 -3.21 -10.77 0.70
C ILE A 71 -2.49 -11.62 1.75
N ILE A 72 -3.24 -12.27 2.65
CA ILE A 72 -2.67 -13.08 3.73
C ILE A 72 -1.88 -14.28 3.17
N ARG A 73 -2.40 -14.96 2.13
CA ARG A 73 -1.69 -16.05 1.47
C ARG A 73 -0.34 -15.60 0.92
N ARG A 74 -0.21 -14.39 0.36
CA ARG A 74 1.08 -13.89 -0.17
C ARG A 74 2.05 -13.45 0.91
N PHE A 75 1.57 -12.96 2.05
CA PHE A 75 2.44 -12.66 3.19
C PHE A 75 3.00 -13.92 3.85
N TYR A 76 2.20 -14.99 3.93
CA TYR A 76 2.52 -16.15 4.77
C TYR A 76 2.77 -17.46 4.01
N ARG A 77 2.44 -17.58 2.71
CA ARG A 77 2.96 -18.69 1.92
C ARG A 77 4.45 -18.45 1.70
N LYS A 78 5.25 -19.18 2.47
CA LYS A 78 6.47 -19.75 1.90
C LYS A 78 6.05 -20.50 0.64
N GLU A 79 6.60 -20.15 -0.50
CA GLU A 79 6.64 -21.08 -1.62
C GLU A 79 7.08 -22.44 -1.06
N LEU A 80 6.21 -23.45 -1.17
CA LEU A 80 6.53 -24.83 -0.88
C LEU A 80 7.06 -25.47 -2.16
#